data_AF-A0A959C2M7-F1
#
_entry.id   AF-A0A959C2M7-F1
#
_cell.length_a   1.000
_cell.length_b   1.000
_cell.length_c   1.000
_cell.angle_alpha   90.00
_cell.angle_beta   90.00
_cell.angle_gamma   90.00
#
_symmetry.space_group_name_H-M   'P 1'
#
loop_
_entity.id
_entity.type
_entity.pdbx_description
1 polymer ?
#
loop_
_entity_poly.entity_id
_entity_poly.type
_entity_poly.pdbx_seq_one_letter_code
_entity_poly.pdbx_strand_id
1 'polypeptide(L)'
;MDEKILQIEARDKFVCAIKERHHEVLFMYALGLCKRFRYCPSYADDVMQEFYWKVLRFYENTEAGYATNGIGFLRVMLRNELLGLDRKHKSLSRLGKIYHGALPRTSELGGLATDPLIDEFEKMIVPYLSEKDARIMKLYVEGYSHEEIGQMLGMKPSTAGVRIHRAKKTLAPHFEGWWRKRKPRIH
;
A
#
# COMPACT_ATOMS: atom_id res chain seq x y z
N MET A 1 16.08 -9.64 -33.42
CA MET A 1 16.08 -8.82 -32.19
C MET A 1 15.39 -9.67 -31.15
N ASP A 2 16.15 -10.18 -30.18
CA ASP A 2 15.71 -11.28 -29.32
C ASP A 2 14.55 -10.87 -28.41
N GLU A 3 13.54 -11.75 -28.30
CA GLU A 3 12.35 -11.59 -27.45
C GLU A 3 12.71 -11.26 -25.98
N LYS A 4 13.86 -11.75 -25.50
CA LYS A 4 14.42 -11.40 -24.18
C LYS A 4 14.81 -9.94 -24.04
N ILE A 5 15.36 -9.31 -25.08
CA ILE A 5 15.77 -7.90 -25.06
C ILE A 5 14.52 -7.03 -24.97
N LEU A 6 13.50 -7.36 -25.77
CA LEU A 6 12.19 -6.67 -25.74
C LEU A 6 11.53 -6.75 -24.36
N GLN A 7 11.57 -7.92 -23.71
CA GLN A 7 11.03 -8.05 -22.34
C GLN A 7 11.80 -7.21 -21.32
N ILE A 8 13.14 -7.17 -21.39
CA ILE A 8 13.95 -6.35 -20.47
C ILE A 8 13.60 -4.87 -20.63
N GLU A 9 13.52 -4.39 -21.87
CA GLU A 9 13.16 -2.99 -22.14
C GLU A 9 11.74 -2.63 -21.68
N ALA A 10 10.77 -3.52 -21.87
CA ALA A 10 9.40 -3.31 -21.39
C ALA A 10 9.35 -3.20 -19.85
N ARG A 11 10.11 -4.07 -19.17
CA ARG A 11 10.24 -4.08 -17.72
C ARG A 11 10.78 -2.78 -17.15
N ASP A 12 11.87 -2.29 -17.75
CA ASP A 12 12.54 -1.07 -17.31
C ASP A 12 11.64 0.15 -17.56
N LYS A 13 10.99 0.21 -18.73
CA LYS A 13 10.00 1.26 -19.05
C LYS A 13 8.85 1.28 -18.05
N PHE A 14 8.33 0.12 -17.65
CA PHE A 14 7.26 0.04 -16.66
C PHE A 14 7.70 0.61 -15.30
N VAL A 15 8.88 0.22 -14.80
CA VAL A 15 9.41 0.73 -13.53
C VAL A 15 9.62 2.24 -13.60
N CYS A 16 10.19 2.76 -14.69
CA CYS A 16 10.33 4.20 -14.94
C CYS A 16 8.98 4.91 -14.90
N ALA A 17 7.97 4.39 -15.60
CA ALA A 17 6.63 4.98 -15.62
C ALA A 17 5.97 5.00 -14.23
N ILE A 18 6.16 3.96 -13.41
CA ILE A 18 5.66 3.92 -12.04
C ILE A 18 6.37 4.97 -11.19
N LYS A 19 7.71 5.09 -11.32
CA LYS A 19 8.51 6.08 -10.60
C LYS A 19 8.07 7.49 -10.97
N GLU A 20 8.03 7.83 -12.26
CA GLU A 20 7.65 9.16 -12.74
C GLU A 20 6.23 9.56 -12.30
N ARG A 21 5.28 8.61 -12.34
CA ARG A 21 3.88 8.93 -12.05
C ARG A 21 3.54 8.94 -10.57
N HIS A 22 4.19 8.11 -9.76
CA HIS A 22 3.73 7.81 -8.39
C HIS A 22 4.78 7.92 -7.31
N HIS A 23 6.06 8.17 -7.63
CA HIS A 23 7.15 8.11 -6.64
C HIS A 23 6.88 9.02 -5.43
N GLU A 24 6.53 10.29 -5.65
CA GLU A 24 6.29 11.24 -4.57
C GLU A 24 5.15 10.78 -3.65
N VAL A 25 4.03 10.36 -4.23
CA VAL A 25 2.85 9.89 -3.49
C VAL A 25 3.16 8.61 -2.71
N LEU A 26 3.88 7.66 -3.33
CA LEU A 26 4.28 6.41 -2.68
C LEU A 26 5.33 6.65 -1.59
N PHE A 27 6.27 7.56 -1.79
CA PHE A 27 7.27 7.92 -0.80
C PHE A 27 6.65 8.62 0.41
N MET A 28 5.74 9.58 0.18
CA MET A 28 4.97 10.20 1.25
C MET A 28 4.13 9.19 2.02
N TYR A 29 3.52 8.23 1.32
CA TYR A 29 2.81 7.13 1.95
C TYR A 29 3.77 6.24 2.77
N ALA A 30 4.97 5.90 2.28
CA ALA A 30 5.98 5.15 3.02
C ALA A 30 6.44 5.88 4.29
N LEU A 31 6.68 7.20 4.23
CA LEU A 31 6.99 8.03 5.39
C LEU A 31 5.84 8.03 6.40
N GLY A 32 4.59 8.14 5.93
CA GLY A 32 3.39 8.03 6.74
C GLY A 32 3.27 6.68 7.45
N LEU A 33 3.59 5.58 6.77
CA LEU A 33 3.63 4.25 7.36
C LEU A 33 4.77 4.12 8.39
N CYS A 34 5.98 4.60 8.07
CA CYS A 34 7.10 4.61 9.00
C CYS A 34 6.71 5.30 10.30
N LYS A 35 6.11 6.48 10.20
CA LYS A 35 5.59 7.22 11.35
C LYS A 35 4.51 6.44 12.12
N ARG A 36 3.51 5.90 11.41
CA ARG A 36 2.38 5.16 12.01
C ARG A 36 2.85 3.93 12.79
N PHE A 37 3.88 3.25 12.29
CA PHE A 37 4.47 2.08 12.93
C PHE A 37 5.71 2.39 13.80
N ARG A 38 6.03 3.67 13.99
CA ARG A 38 7.14 4.16 14.83
C ARG A 38 8.54 3.72 14.35
N TYR A 39 8.74 3.65 13.05
CA TYR A 39 10.06 3.47 12.43
C TYR A 39 10.76 4.81 12.20
N CYS A 40 12.09 4.75 12.11
CA CYS A 40 12.90 5.89 11.71
C CYS A 40 12.54 6.30 10.26
N PRO A 41 12.40 7.60 9.95
CA PRO A 41 12.08 8.05 8.59
C PRO A 41 13.02 7.51 7.50
N SER A 42 14.29 7.25 7.84
CA SER A 42 15.27 6.63 6.92
C SER A 42 14.85 5.25 6.39
N TYR A 43 13.93 4.55 7.06
CA TYR A 43 13.40 3.28 6.56
C TYR A 43 12.54 3.46 5.30
N ALA A 44 12.02 4.66 5.06
CA ALA A 44 11.25 4.92 3.84
C ALA A 44 12.10 4.74 2.59
N ASP A 45 13.35 5.22 2.61
CA ASP A 45 14.29 5.05 1.49
C ASP A 45 14.62 3.57 1.24
N ASP A 46 14.92 2.82 2.30
CA ASP A 46 15.21 1.38 2.22
C ASP A 46 14.00 0.59 1.66
N VAL A 47 12.80 0.91 2.15
CA VAL A 47 11.55 0.30 1.67
C VAL A 47 11.30 0.65 0.21
N MET A 48 11.52 1.90 -0.22
CA MET A 48 11.32 2.29 -1.61
C MET A 48 12.28 1.55 -2.55
N GLN A 49 13.54 1.38 -2.15
CA GLN A 49 14.53 0.64 -2.94
C GLN A 49 14.10 -0.81 -3.15
N GLU A 50 13.76 -1.50 -2.06
CA GLU A 50 13.30 -2.90 -2.12
C GLU A 50 11.97 -3.01 -2.88
N PHE A 51 11.06 -2.05 -2.72
CA PHE A 51 9.82 -1.96 -3.49
C PHE A 51 10.09 -1.89 -5.00
N TYR A 52 10.92 -0.96 -5.48
CA TYR A 52 11.21 -0.85 -6.91
C TYR A 52 11.95 -2.08 -7.44
N TRP A 53 12.83 -2.68 -6.63
CA TRP A 53 13.46 -3.94 -6.99
C TRP A 53 12.41 -5.06 -7.16
N LYS A 54 11.39 -5.13 -6.32
CA LYS A 54 10.28 -6.10 -6.49
C LYS A 54 9.38 -5.77 -7.67
N VAL A 55 9.09 -4.49 -7.94
CA VAL A 55 8.35 -4.07 -9.15
C VAL A 55 9.09 -4.58 -10.39
N LEU A 56 10.41 -4.41 -10.42
CA LEU A 56 11.26 -4.88 -11.51
C LEU A 56 11.31 -6.42 -11.57
N ARG A 57 11.57 -7.08 -10.44
CA ARG A 57 11.78 -8.53 -10.37
C ARG A 57 10.51 -9.33 -10.69
N PHE A 58 9.36 -8.87 -10.22
CA PHE A 58 8.06 -9.53 -10.40
C PHE A 58 7.16 -8.74 -11.34
N TYR A 59 7.73 -8.27 -12.44
CA TYR A 59 7.09 -7.37 -13.39
C TYR A 59 5.72 -7.85 -13.86
N GLU A 60 5.59 -9.06 -14.40
CA GLU A 60 4.32 -9.54 -14.97
C GLU A 60 3.18 -9.49 -13.94
N ASN A 61 3.44 -9.96 -12.71
CA ASN A 61 2.48 -9.90 -11.61
C ASN A 61 2.18 -8.47 -11.18
N THR A 62 3.21 -7.62 -11.16
CA THR A 62 3.08 -6.23 -10.70
C THR A 62 2.32 -5.39 -11.71
N GLU A 63 2.60 -5.57 -13.00
CA GLU A 63 1.92 -4.91 -14.11
C GLU A 63 0.45 -5.33 -14.16
N ALA A 64 0.15 -6.64 -14.08
CA ALA A 64 -1.23 -7.12 -14.05
C ALA A 64 -2.00 -6.61 -12.82
N GLY A 65 -1.35 -6.64 -11.64
CA GLY A 65 -1.93 -6.15 -10.38
C GLY A 65 -2.20 -4.64 -10.43
N TYR A 66 -1.27 -3.86 -10.98
CA TYR A 66 -1.38 -2.42 -11.19
C TYR A 66 -2.41 -2.07 -12.26
N ALA A 67 -2.46 -2.78 -13.38
CA ALA A 67 -3.47 -2.59 -14.42
C ALA A 67 -4.89 -2.83 -13.88
N THR A 68 -5.03 -3.76 -12.94
CA THR A 68 -6.31 -4.07 -12.29
C THR A 68 -6.66 -3.05 -11.21
N ASN A 69 -5.75 -2.73 -10.29
CA ASN A 69 -6.09 -2.01 -9.05
C ASN A 69 -5.40 -0.65 -8.89
N GLY A 70 -4.60 -0.23 -9.86
CA GLY A 70 -3.86 1.02 -9.87
C GLY A 70 -2.87 1.16 -8.71
N ILE A 71 -2.70 2.40 -8.24
CA ILE A 71 -1.80 2.75 -7.14
C ILE A 71 -2.14 2.03 -5.81
N GLY A 72 -3.40 1.59 -5.63
CA GLY A 72 -3.80 0.84 -4.44
C GLY A 72 -3.04 -0.48 -4.28
N PHE A 73 -2.78 -1.18 -5.38
CA PHE A 73 -1.94 -2.39 -5.38
C PHE A 73 -0.50 -2.08 -4.96
N LEU A 74 0.06 -0.98 -5.47
CA LEU A 74 1.42 -0.54 -5.12
C LEU A 74 1.52 -0.17 -3.64
N ARG A 75 0.50 0.49 -3.08
CA ARG A 75 0.44 0.80 -1.64
C ARG A 75 0.38 -0.47 -0.79
N VAL A 76 -0.41 -1.46 -1.18
CA VAL A 76 -0.43 -2.78 -0.52
C VAL A 76 0.95 -3.42 -0.56
N MET A 77 1.60 -3.39 -1.73
CA MET A 77 2.95 -3.94 -1.90
C MET A 77 3.97 -3.23 -1.00
N LEU A 78 3.95 -1.89 -0.99
CA LEU A 78 4.85 -1.05 -0.19
C LEU A 78 4.64 -1.24 1.32
N ARG A 79 3.40 -1.34 1.76
CA ARG A 79 3.05 -1.61 3.17
C ARG A 79 3.57 -2.97 3.61
N ASN A 80 3.36 -4.00 2.78
CA ASN A 80 3.85 -5.34 3.05
C ASN A 80 5.39 -5.36 3.08
N GLU A 81 6.04 -4.53 2.27
CA GLU A 81 7.50 -4.39 2.29
C GLU A 81 8.00 -3.85 3.63
N LEU A 82 7.42 -2.75 4.10
CA LEU A 82 7.77 -2.15 5.39
C LEU A 82 7.56 -3.15 6.54
N LEU A 83 6.45 -3.88 6.54
CA LEU A 83 6.17 -4.93 7.54
C LEU A 83 7.14 -6.12 7.41
N GLY A 84 7.61 -6.43 6.20
CA GLY A 84 8.63 -7.45 5.94
C GLY A 84 10.01 -7.05 6.48
N LEU A 85 10.44 -5.81 6.22
CA LEU A 85 11.67 -5.25 6.77
C LEU A 85 11.63 -5.21 8.30
N ASP A 86 10.51 -4.85 8.92
CA ASP A 86 10.34 -4.92 10.38
C ASP A 86 10.64 -6.31 10.93
N ARG A 87 10.11 -7.37 10.30
CA ARG A 87 10.36 -8.75 10.74
C ARG A 87 11.83 -9.12 10.61
N LYS A 88 12.49 -8.71 9.53
CA LYS A 88 13.92 -8.93 9.28
C LYS A 88 14.79 -8.17 10.28
N HIS A 89 14.49 -6.90 10.55
CA HIS A 89 15.17 -6.07 11.53
C HIS A 89 14.94 -6.54 12.97
N LYS A 90 13.75 -7.00 13.34
CA LYS A 90 13.49 -7.64 14.64
C LYS A 90 14.27 -8.95 14.78
N SER A 91 14.41 -9.72 13.70
CA SER A 91 15.26 -10.91 13.69
C SER A 91 16.73 -10.57 13.93
N LEU A 92 17.25 -9.55 13.25
CA LEU A 92 18.62 -9.06 13.40
C LEU A 92 18.86 -8.39 14.76
N SER A 93 17.87 -7.66 15.29
CA SER A 93 17.89 -7.04 16.62
C SER A 93 17.89 -8.08 17.74
N ARG A 94 17.16 -9.19 17.59
CA ARG A 94 17.24 -10.32 18.52
C ARG A 94 18.64 -10.94 18.53
N LEU A 95 19.27 -11.05 17.37
CA LEU A 95 20.66 -11.47 17.24
C LEU A 95 21.63 -10.45 17.85
N GLY A 96 21.39 -9.15 17.64
CA GLY A 96 22.18 -8.04 18.19
C GLY A 96 22.06 -7.88 19.70
N LYS A 97 20.91 -8.19 20.32
CA LYS A 97 20.73 -8.20 21.79
C LYS A 97 21.56 -9.29 22.48
N ILE A 98 21.95 -10.34 21.75
CA ILE A 98 22.89 -11.36 22.26
C ILE A 98 24.31 -10.77 22.33
N TYR A 99 24.61 -9.69 21.61
CA TYR A 99 25.96 -9.12 21.49
C TYR A 99 26.13 -7.68 22.02
N HIS A 100 25.12 -6.80 22.03
CA HIS A 100 25.24 -5.42 22.53
C HIS A 100 23.94 -4.85 23.13
N GLY A 101 24.09 -4.10 24.23
CA GLY A 101 23.04 -3.53 25.07
C GLY A 101 22.07 -2.58 24.36
N ALA A 102 20.82 -2.58 24.83
CA ALA A 102 19.67 -1.97 24.19
C ALA A 102 19.74 -0.42 24.13
N LEU A 103 19.49 0.14 22.95
CA LEU A 103 19.16 1.56 22.78
C LEU A 103 17.63 1.73 22.83
N PRO A 104 17.09 2.65 23.66
CA PRO A 104 15.68 2.98 23.64
C PRO A 104 15.39 3.94 22.48
N ARG A 105 14.31 3.69 21.73
CA ARG A 105 13.74 4.69 20.82
C ARG A 105 12.40 5.15 21.37
N THR A 106 12.35 6.40 21.79
CA THR A 106 11.12 7.16 22.02
C THR A 106 11.34 8.58 21.51
N SER A 107 10.47 9.06 20.62
CA SER A 107 9.96 10.44 20.69
C SER A 107 8.71 10.59 19.81
N GLU A 108 7.60 10.78 20.52
CA GLU A 108 6.45 11.68 20.34
C GLU A 108 5.62 11.78 19.04
N LEU A 109 4.31 11.85 19.31
CA LEU A 109 3.16 11.81 18.42
C LEU A 109 2.97 13.14 17.67
N GLY A 110 2.67 13.09 16.37
CA GLY A 110 2.08 14.24 15.69
C GLY A 110 1.89 14.08 14.20
N GLY A 111 0.66 13.80 13.76
CA GLY A 111 0.19 14.00 12.38
C GLY A 111 0.11 12.74 11.52
N LEU A 112 -1.08 12.15 11.43
CA LEU A 112 -1.43 11.20 10.36
C LEU A 112 -1.25 11.93 9.02
N ALA A 113 -0.26 11.56 8.22
CA ALA A 113 -0.19 12.01 6.84
C ALA A 113 -1.24 11.20 6.05
N THR A 114 -2.50 11.63 6.10
CA THR A 114 -3.53 11.13 5.19
C THR A 114 -3.24 11.67 3.79
N ASP A 115 -3.17 10.77 2.83
CA ASP A 115 -3.04 11.14 1.42
C ASP A 115 -4.31 11.88 0.98
N PRO A 116 -4.20 13.07 0.34
CA PRO A 116 -5.36 13.83 -0.14
C PRO A 116 -6.32 13.00 -1.01
N LEU A 117 -5.81 12.02 -1.76
CA LEU A 117 -6.63 11.11 -2.58
C LEU A 117 -7.47 10.13 -1.75
N ILE A 118 -6.98 9.73 -0.57
CA ILE A 118 -7.70 8.85 0.35
C ILE A 118 -8.81 9.63 1.05
N ASP A 119 -8.55 10.88 1.43
CA ASP A 119 -9.56 11.76 2.03
C ASP A 119 -10.63 12.18 1.00
N GLU A 120 -10.26 12.39 -0.26
CA GLU A 120 -11.22 12.60 -1.35
C GLU A 120 -12.07 11.34 -1.61
N PHE A 121 -11.45 10.15 -1.61
CA PHE A 121 -12.17 8.89 -1.73
C PHE A 121 -13.15 8.66 -0.56
N GLU A 122 -12.77 8.96 0.68
CA GLU A 122 -13.66 8.85 1.84
C GLU A 122 -14.87 9.77 1.69
N LYS A 123 -14.66 11.05 1.37
CA LYS A 123 -15.76 12.01 1.13
C LYS A 123 -16.72 11.54 0.05
N MET A 124 -16.19 10.87 -0.97
CA MET A 124 -16.94 10.38 -2.12
C MET A 124 -17.82 9.15 -1.81
N ILE A 125 -17.39 8.27 -0.90
CA ILE A 125 -18.13 7.02 -0.57
C ILE A 125 -19.13 7.18 0.58
N VAL A 126 -18.93 8.18 1.46
CA VAL A 126 -19.78 8.43 2.64
C VAL A 126 -21.28 8.55 2.30
N PRO A 127 -21.72 9.16 1.18
CA PRO A 127 -23.15 9.21 0.84
C PRO A 127 -23.79 7.85 0.55
N TYR A 128 -23.00 6.82 0.24
CA TYR A 128 -23.50 5.53 -0.25
C TYR A 128 -23.32 4.39 0.75
N LEU A 129 -22.53 4.62 1.81
CA LEU A 129 -22.18 3.60 2.80
C LEU A 129 -22.52 4.09 4.20
N SER A 130 -22.78 3.15 5.10
CA SER A 130 -22.80 3.49 6.53
C SER A 130 -21.41 4.00 6.94
N GLU A 131 -21.34 4.87 7.95
CA GLU A 131 -20.07 5.39 8.47
C GLU A 131 -19.08 4.26 8.82
N LYS A 132 -19.59 3.16 9.39
CA LYS A 132 -18.80 1.96 9.69
C LYS A 132 -18.26 1.28 8.42
N ASP A 133 -19.06 1.16 7.37
CA ASP A 133 -18.63 0.54 6.12
C ASP A 133 -17.68 1.45 5.31
N ALA A 134 -17.89 2.77 5.35
CA ALA A 134 -16.98 3.77 4.78
C ALA A 134 -15.61 3.69 5.47
N ARG A 135 -15.59 3.59 6.81
CA ARG A 135 -14.35 3.43 7.59
C ARG A 135 -13.61 2.13 7.26
N ILE A 136 -14.34 1.01 7.13
CA ILE A 136 -13.78 -0.27 6.69
C ILE A 136 -13.17 -0.14 5.29
N MET A 137 -13.88 0.51 4.36
CA MET A 137 -13.40 0.71 2.99
C MET A 137 -12.18 1.63 2.92
N LYS A 138 -12.11 2.68 3.74
CA LYS A 138 -10.92 3.54 3.86
C LYS A 138 -9.69 2.70 4.24
N LEU A 139 -9.79 1.91 5.32
CA LEU A 139 -8.70 1.04 5.77
C LEU A 139 -8.32 0.00 4.70
N TYR A 140 -9.30 -0.56 4.00
CA TYR A 140 -9.03 -1.49 2.90
C TYR A 140 -8.24 -0.83 1.77
N VAL A 141 -8.60 0.40 1.36
CA VAL A 141 -7.88 1.17 0.32
C VAL A 141 -6.52 1.66 0.80
N GLU A 142 -6.37 1.90 2.11
CA GLU A 142 -5.06 2.13 2.77
C GLU A 142 -4.19 0.86 2.79
N GLY A 143 -4.68 -0.29 2.34
CA GLY A 143 -3.92 -1.53 2.20
C GLY A 143 -3.90 -2.44 3.43
N TYR A 144 -4.81 -2.24 4.38
CA TYR A 144 -4.97 -3.13 5.52
C TYR A 144 -5.61 -4.46 5.10
N SER A 145 -5.11 -5.57 5.67
CA SER A 145 -5.70 -6.89 5.47
C SER A 145 -7.03 -7.01 6.22
N HIS A 146 -7.84 -8.01 5.85
CA HIS A 146 -9.09 -8.29 6.56
C HIS A 146 -8.86 -8.61 8.05
N GLU A 147 -7.73 -9.26 8.36
CA GLU A 147 -7.34 -9.60 9.73
C GLU A 147 -7.04 -8.35 10.55
N GLU A 148 -6.26 -7.43 9.98
CA GLU A 148 -5.87 -6.19 10.64
C GLU A 148 -7.06 -5.25 10.81
N ILE A 149 -7.94 -5.15 9.80
CA ILE A 149 -9.19 -4.39 9.89
C ILE A 149 -10.09 -4.98 10.99
N GLY A 150 -10.21 -6.31 11.04
CA GLY A 150 -10.96 -7.01 12.08
C GLY A 150 -10.45 -6.67 13.47
N GLN A 151 -9.14 -6.80 13.69
CA GLN A 151 -8.49 -6.48 14.96
C GLN A 151 -8.68 -5.01 15.35
N MET A 152 -8.48 -4.08 14.41
CA MET A 152 -8.59 -2.63 14.67
C MET A 152 -10.00 -2.19 15.03
N LEU A 153 -11.03 -2.84 14.48
CA LEU A 153 -12.42 -2.46 14.66
C LEU A 153 -13.19 -3.41 15.61
N GLY A 154 -12.49 -4.32 16.29
CA GLY A 154 -13.09 -5.27 17.24
C GLY A 154 -14.09 -6.23 16.59
N MET A 155 -13.84 -6.68 15.36
CA MET A 155 -14.70 -7.62 14.62
C MET A 155 -13.92 -8.80 14.05
N LYS A 156 -14.64 -9.86 13.66
CA LYS A 156 -14.00 -11.02 13.02
C LYS A 156 -13.45 -10.65 11.63
N PRO A 157 -12.29 -11.19 11.21
CA PRO A 157 -11.74 -10.95 9.87
C PRO A 157 -12.71 -11.32 8.74
N SER A 158 -13.47 -12.41 8.92
CA SER A 158 -14.52 -12.82 7.99
C SER A 158 -15.64 -11.77 7.86
N THR A 159 -16.00 -11.11 8.95
CA THR A 159 -16.96 -10.00 8.94
C THR A 159 -16.41 -8.81 8.16
N ALA A 160 -15.14 -8.43 8.35
CA ALA A 160 -14.51 -7.38 7.57
C ALA A 160 -14.54 -7.69 6.06
N GLY A 161 -14.18 -8.92 5.67
CA GLY A 161 -14.23 -9.36 4.27
C GLY A 161 -15.63 -9.29 3.64
N VAL A 162 -16.66 -9.76 4.36
CA VAL A 162 -18.06 -9.67 3.89
C VAL A 162 -18.51 -8.22 3.73
N ARG A 163 -18.16 -7.34 4.68
CA ARG A 163 -18.53 -5.91 4.62
C ARG A 163 -17.83 -5.18 3.48
N ILE A 164 -16.55 -5.46 3.23
CA ILE A 164 -15.81 -4.95 2.07
C ILE A 164 -16.46 -5.41 0.77
N HIS A 165 -16.81 -6.69 0.66
CA HIS A 165 -17.46 -7.21 -0.55
C HIS A 165 -18.81 -6.53 -0.82
N ARG A 166 -19.65 -6.37 0.22
CA ARG A 166 -20.93 -5.66 0.11
C ARG A 166 -20.73 -4.19 -0.26
N ALA A 167 -19.80 -3.50 0.39
CA ALA A 167 -19.48 -2.11 0.09
C ALA A 167 -19.01 -1.93 -1.36
N LYS A 168 -18.14 -2.81 -1.89
CA LYS A 168 -17.77 -2.84 -3.31
C LYS A 168 -18.99 -2.97 -4.23
N LYS A 169 -19.93 -3.86 -3.89
CA LYS A 169 -21.16 -4.05 -4.67
C LYS A 169 -22.08 -2.83 -4.63
N THR A 170 -22.22 -2.18 -3.47
CA THR A 170 -22.99 -0.94 -3.33
C THR A 170 -22.38 0.21 -4.11
N LEU A 171 -21.05 0.32 -4.11
CA LEU A 171 -20.33 1.38 -4.81
C LEU A 171 -20.25 1.15 -6.32
N ALA A 172 -20.28 -0.09 -6.80
CA ALA A 172 -20.09 -0.42 -8.22
C ALA A 172 -20.95 0.41 -9.21
N PRO A 173 -22.27 0.62 -9.01
CA PRO A 173 -23.11 1.38 -9.94
C PRO A 173 -22.77 2.87 -9.97
N HIS A 174 -22.31 3.43 -8.84
CA HIS A 174 -21.99 4.85 -8.70
C HIS A 174 -20.57 5.18 -9.18
N PHE A 175 -19.68 4.17 -9.20
CA PHE A 175 -18.26 4.34 -9.45
C PHE A 175 -17.76 3.56 -10.68
N GLU A 176 -18.68 3.00 -11.48
CA GLU A 176 -18.38 2.32 -12.75
C GLU A 176 -17.55 3.20 -13.70
N GLY A 177 -17.70 4.53 -13.62
CA GLY A 177 -16.87 5.51 -14.33
C GLY A 177 -15.58 5.91 -13.60
N TRP A 178 -15.54 5.91 -12.27
CA TRP A 178 -14.35 6.32 -11.49
C TRP A 178 -13.26 5.25 -11.52
N TRP A 179 -13.67 3.97 -11.47
CA TRP A 179 -12.82 2.80 -11.67
C TRP A 179 -12.38 2.64 -13.15
N ARG A 180 -13.22 3.03 -14.12
CA ARG A 180 -12.96 2.86 -15.55
C ARG A 180 -12.21 4.03 -16.22
N LYS A 181 -12.42 5.29 -15.78
CA LYS A 181 -11.65 6.46 -16.25
C LYS A 181 -10.19 6.44 -15.80
N ARG A 182 -9.85 5.62 -14.80
CA ARG A 182 -8.48 5.40 -14.32
C ARG A 182 -7.91 4.03 -14.70
N LYS A 183 -8.63 3.22 -15.48
CA LYS A 183 -7.97 2.19 -16.31
C LYS A 183 -7.16 2.94 -17.37
N PRO A 184 -5.83 2.79 -17.42
CA PRO A 184 -5.07 3.34 -18.53
C PRO A 184 -5.61 2.75 -19.82
N ARG A 185 -5.91 3.58 -20.82
CA ARG A 185 -6.05 3.09 -22.19
C ARG A 185 -4.69 2.51 -22.58
N ILE A 186 -4.65 1.20 -22.72
CA ILE A 186 -3.53 0.48 -23.29
C ILE A 186 -3.50 0.88 -24.77
N HIS A 187 -2.48 1.65 -25.16
CA HIS A 187 -2.03 1.75 -26.54
C HIS A 187 -0.65 1.11 -26.60
#